data_AF-A0A969F5K1-F1
#
_entry.id   AF-A0A969F5K1-F1
#
_cell.length_a   1.000
_cell.length_b   1.000
_cell.length_c   1.000
_cell.angle_alpha   90.00
_cell.angle_beta   90.00
_cell.angle_gamma   90.00
#
_symmetry.space_group_name_H-M   'P 1'
#
loop_
_entity.id
_entity.type
_entity.pdbx_description
1 polymer ?
#
loop_
_entity_poly.entity_id
_entity_poly.type
_entity_poly.pdbx_seq_one_letter_code
_entity_poly.pdbx_strand_id
1 'polypeptide(L)' 'MGDNYFADGRGAEAAGMMPIIYDPEALYVHSAYPRIQHMSELLTLLATNGRT' A
#
# COMPACT_ATOMS: atom_id res chain seq x y z
N MET A 1 2.08 4.38 3.79
CA MET A 1 0.86 3.56 3.81
C MET A 1 -0.30 4.50 4.10
N GLY A 2 -1.39 4.38 3.36
CA GLY A 2 -2.55 5.27 3.48
C GLY A 2 -3.75 4.72 2.71
N ASP A 3 -4.92 5.33 2.87
CA ASP A 3 -6.20 4.86 2.35
C ASP A 3 -6.64 5.58 1.06
N ASN A 4 -5.95 6.66 0.70
CA ASN A 4 -6.23 7.41 -0.50
C ASN A 4 -5.26 7.05 -1.64
N TYR A 5 -5.77 6.42 -2.69
CA TYR A 5 -4.96 6.04 -3.85
C TYR A 5 -4.24 7.22 -4.51
N PHE A 6 -4.90 8.38 -4.59
CA PHE A 6 -4.33 9.55 -5.26
C PHE A 6 -3.39 10.32 -4.34
N ALA A 7 -3.80 10.62 -3.12
CA ALA A 7 -2.98 11.41 -2.20
C ALA A 7 -1.80 10.59 -1.66
N ASP A 8 -2.06 9.40 -1.10
CA ASP A 8 -1.01 8.59 -0.48
C ASP A 8 -0.26 7.75 -1.50
N GLY A 9 -0.99 7.15 -2.45
CA GLY A 9 -0.40 6.31 -3.50
C GLY A 9 0.50 7.11 -4.44
N ARG A 10 -0.10 8.01 -5.23
CA ARG A 10 0.65 8.84 -6.19
C ARG A 10 1.60 9.81 -5.49
N GLY A 11 1.23 10.34 -4.33
CA GLY A 11 2.09 11.21 -3.54
C GLY A 11 3.35 10.51 -3.04
N ALA A 12 3.24 9.30 -2.48
CA ALA A 12 4.40 8.52 -2.05
C ALA A 12 5.28 8.10 -3.24
N GLU A 13 4.68 7.68 -4.35
CA GLU A 13 5.40 7.35 -5.59
C GLU A 13 6.22 8.54 -6.10
N ALA A 14 5.60 9.74 -6.17
CA ALA A 14 6.28 10.97 -6.61
C ALA A 14 7.43 11.39 -5.66
N ALA A 15 7.35 10.98 -4.39
CA ALA A 15 8.41 11.20 -3.40
C ALA A 15 9.47 10.07 -3.38
N GLY A 16 9.40 9.09 -4.28
CA GLY A 16 10.35 7.99 -4.36
C GLY A 16 10.18 6.92 -3.27
N MET A 17 9.01 6.85 -2.64
CA MET A 17 8.67 5.85 -1.63
C MET A 17 7.79 4.74 -2.22
N MET A 18 7.89 3.53 -1.67
CA MET A 18 6.97 2.43 -2.02
C MET A 18 5.60 2.67 -1.34
N PRO A 19 4.53 2.91 -2.10
CA PRO A 19 3.20 3.09 -1.52
C PRO A 19 2.61 1.74 -1.11
N ILE A 20 1.80 1.76 -0.06
CA ILE A 20 0.95 0.63 0.35
C ILE A 20 -0.43 1.21 0.61
N ILE A 21 -1.45 0.70 -0.09
CA ILE A 21 -2.84 1.17 0.04
C ILE A 21 -3.58 0.32 1.06
N TYR A 22 -4.20 0.97 2.04
CA TYR A 22 -5.16 0.38 2.95
C TYR A 22 -6.56 0.51 2.38
N ASP A 23 -7.19 -0.61 2.07
CA ASP A 23 -8.48 -0.65 1.36
C ASP A 23 -9.37 -1.74 1.97
N PRO A 24 -9.89 -1.50 3.19
CA PRO A 24 -10.68 -2.50 3.93
C PRO A 24 -12.00 -2.87 3.26
N GLU A 25 -12.51 -2.02 2.38
CA GLU A 25 -13.76 -2.22 1.64
C GLU A 25 -13.55 -2.72 0.21
N ALA A 26 -12.30 -3.00 -0.18
CA ALA A 26 -11.92 -3.46 -1.51
C ALA A 26 -12.38 -2.54 -2.67
N LEU A 27 -12.41 -1.23 -2.43
CA LEU A 27 -12.85 -0.20 -3.38
C LEU A 27 -11.97 -0.12 -4.62
N TYR A 28 -10.68 -0.45 -4.51
CA TYR A 28 -9.72 -0.33 -5.60
C TYR A 28 -9.49 -1.70 -6.28
N VAL A 29 -10.37 -2.07 -7.21
CA VAL A 29 -10.28 -3.34 -7.96
C VAL A 29 -8.94 -3.50 -8.69
N HIS A 30 -8.37 -2.40 -9.17
CA HIS A 30 -7.06 -2.34 -9.79
C HIS A 30 -6.21 -1.26 -9.11
N SER A 31 -5.21 -1.68 -8.35
CA SER A 31 -4.20 -0.80 -7.75
C SER A 31 -2.83 -1.15 -8.34
N ALA A 32 -2.08 -0.13 -8.77
CA ALA A 32 -0.68 -0.29 -9.16
C ALA A 32 0.25 -0.58 -7.97
N TYR A 33 -0.25 -0.38 -6.74
CA TYR A 33 0.51 -0.52 -5.51
C TYR A 33 0.03 -1.72 -4.70
N PRO A 34 0.92 -2.33 -3.87
CA PRO A 34 0.53 -3.29 -2.86
C PRO A 34 -0.65 -2.78 -2.03
N ARG A 35 -1.66 -3.64 -1.86
CA ARG A 35 -2.88 -3.33 -1.11
C ARG A 35 -3.02 -4.30 0.06
N ILE A 36 -3.48 -3.78 1.18
CA ILE A 36 -3.88 -4.54 2.35
C ILE A 36 -5.33 -4.20 2.72
N GLN A 37 -6.09 -5.19 3.18
CA GLN A 37 -7.44 -4.97 3.69
C GLN A 37 -7.46 -4.95 5.23
N HIS A 38 -6.47 -5.61 5.83
CA HIS A 38 -6.28 -5.67 7.27
C HIS A 38 -4.87 -5.23 7.66
N MET A 39 -4.78 -4.54 8.80
CA MET A 39 -3.49 -4.07 9.33
C MET A 39 -2.49 -5.20 9.60
N SER A 40 -2.97 -6.40 9.92
CA SER A 40 -2.13 -7.58 10.14
C SER A 40 -1.31 -7.95 8.88
N GLU A 41 -1.82 -7.66 7.68
CA GLU A 41 -1.14 -7.96 6.41
C GLU A 41 0.09 -7.07 6.20
N LEU A 42 0.16 -5.90 6.85
CA LEU A 42 1.29 -4.99 6.73
C LEU A 42 2.59 -5.64 7.20
N LEU A 43 2.55 -6.39 8.31
CA LEU A 43 3.74 -7.06 8.84
C LEU A 43 4.27 -8.12 7.87
N THR A 44 3.38 -8.85 7.19
CA THR A 44 3.75 -9.83 6.15
C THR A 44 4.41 -9.14 4.96
N LEU A 45 3.88 -8.00 4.51
CA LEU A 45 4.47 -7.21 3.42
C LEU A 45 5.88 -6.69 3.79
N LEU A 46 6.03 -6.12 4.98
CA LEU A 46 7.32 -5.59 5.44
C LEU A 46 8.37 -6.69 5.62
N ALA A 47 7.97 -7.86 6.14
CA ALA A 47 8.87 -9.01 6.29
C ALA A 47 9.36 -9.56 4.93
N THR A 48 8.54 -9.44 3.88
CA THR A 48 8.88 -9.91 2.52
C THR A 48 9.84 -8.94 1.83
N ASN A 49 9.64 -7.63 2.01
CA ASN A 49 10.47 -6.59 1.39
C ASN A 49 11.80 -6.32 2.11
N GLY A 50 11.93 -6.69 3.38
CA GLY A 50 13.16 -6.54 4.16
C GLY A 50 14.21 -7.65 3.98
N ARG A 51 13.91 -8.68 3.17
CA ARG A 51 14.87 -9.73 2.79
C ARG A 51 15.55 -9.35 1.47
N THR A 52 16.48 -8.42 1.55
CA THR A 52 17.47 -8.11 0.50
C THR A 52 18.86 -8.36 1.03
#